data_AF-A0A3C0GIF8-F1
#
_entry.id   AF-A0A3C0GIF8-F1
#
_cell.length_a   1.000
_cell.length_b   1.000
_cell.length_c   1.000
_cell.angle_alpha   90.00
_cell.angle_beta   90.00
_cell.angle_gamma   90.00
#
_symmetry.space_group_name_H-M   'P 1'
#
loop_
_entity.id
_entity.type
_entity.pdbx_description
1 polymer ?
#
loop_
_entity_poly.entity_id
_entity_poly.type
_entity_poly.pdbx_seq_one_letter_code
_entity_poly.pdbx_strand_id
1 'polypeptide(L)'
;DTKTGSSLKGTGVGIILIQINTNGKFEMYGDYVVVTGEFNYKFGGIIDKKFTVEPGGTINWDQKPLEAILNMEAIYSLNANP
;
A
#
# COMPACT_ATOMS: atom_id res chain seq x y z
N ASP A 1 8.98 -4.76 -0.21
CA ASP A 1 8.99 -6.10 -0.82
C ASP A 1 10.42 -6.62 -0.82
N THR A 2 10.66 -7.71 -0.11
CA THR A 2 11.99 -8.30 0.05
C THR A 2 12.50 -8.96 -1.23
N LYS A 3 11.61 -9.26 -2.19
CA LYS A 3 11.99 -9.85 -3.48
C LYS A 3 12.55 -8.79 -4.44
N THR A 4 11.91 -7.62 -4.52
CA THR A 4 12.30 -6.56 -5.46
C THR A 4 13.07 -5.40 -4.84
N GLY A 5 13.00 -5.22 -3.51
CA GLY A 5 13.48 -4.02 -2.82
C GLY A 5 12.52 -2.84 -2.89
N SER A 6 11.35 -2.99 -3.51
CA SER A 6 10.32 -1.93 -3.59
C SER A 6 9.73 -1.60 -2.22
N SER A 7 9.24 -0.38 -2.02
CA SER A 7 8.58 0.02 -0.77
C SER A 7 7.38 0.93 -1.03
N LEU A 8 6.30 0.74 -0.26
CA LEU A 8 5.18 1.66 -0.18
C LEU A 8 5.19 2.31 1.21
N LYS A 9 5.10 3.64 1.27
CA LYS A 9 5.01 4.41 2.51
C LYS A 9 3.93 5.47 2.37
N GLY A 10 3.20 5.76 3.43
CA GLY A 10 2.13 6.74 3.35
C GLY A 10 1.39 6.95 4.66
N THR A 11 0.35 7.76 4.59
CA THR A 11 -0.58 8.04 5.68
C THR A 11 -2.01 7.91 5.19
N GLY A 12 -2.94 7.77 6.12
CA GLY A 12 -4.33 7.49 5.83
C GLY A 12 -5.13 7.35 7.11
N VAL A 13 -6.44 7.19 6.96
CA VAL A 13 -7.42 7.17 8.04
C VAL A 13 -8.36 5.99 7.84
N GLY A 14 -8.64 5.26 8.92
CA GLY A 14 -9.54 4.11 8.89
C GLY A 14 -9.81 3.57 10.28
N ILE A 15 -10.95 2.91 10.43
CA ILE A 15 -11.26 2.14 11.63
C ILE A 15 -10.98 0.68 11.30
N ILE A 16 -10.06 0.08 12.05
CA ILE A 16 -9.68 -1.32 11.88
C ILE A 16 -10.02 -2.08 13.16
N LEU A 17 -10.83 -3.14 13.01
CA LEU A 17 -11.05 -4.13 14.04
C LEU A 17 -10.02 -5.24 13.89
N ILE A 18 -9.25 -5.48 14.95
CA ILE A 18 -8.30 -6.58 15.01
C ILE A 18 -8.81 -7.62 16.00
N GLN A 19 -8.92 -8.87 15.55
CA GLN A 19 -9.24 -10.00 16.40
C GLN A 19 -8.06 -10.96 16.45
N ILE A 20 -7.38 -11.02 17.60
CA ILE A 20 -6.20 -11.86 17.80
C ILE A 20 -6.34 -12.76 19.03
N ASN A 21 -5.83 -13.99 18.95
CA ASN A 21 -5.63 -14.86 20.11
C ASN A 21 -4.34 -15.69 19.98
N THR A 22 -3.94 -16.34 21.07
CA THR A 22 -2.73 -17.18 21.13
C THR A 22 -2.87 -18.52 20.41
N ASN A 23 -4.06 -18.86 19.92
CA ASN A 23 -4.35 -20.13 19.26
C ASN A 23 -4.28 -20.02 17.73
N GLY A 24 -3.68 -18.94 17.21
CA GLY A 24 -3.48 -18.71 15.79
C GLY A 24 -4.58 -17.90 15.10
N LYS A 25 -5.58 -17.39 15.83
CA LYS A 25 -6.53 -16.42 15.26
C LYS A 25 -5.82 -15.09 15.10
N PHE A 26 -5.75 -14.59 13.87
CA PHE A 26 -5.44 -13.20 13.57
C PHE A 26 -6.30 -12.77 12.38
N GLU A 27 -7.35 -12.01 12.67
CA GLU A 27 -8.28 -11.48 11.68
C GLU A 27 -8.31 -9.95 11.74
N MET A 28 -8.45 -9.32 10.58
CA MET A 28 -8.58 -7.88 10.42
C MET A 28 -9.86 -7.57 9.64
N TYR A 29 -10.58 -6.54 10.08
CA TYR A 29 -11.78 -6.04 9.42
C TYR A 29 -11.75 -4.52 9.35
N GLY A 30 -12.21 -3.98 8.23
CA GLY A 30 -12.45 -2.55 8.07
C GLY A 30 -11.71 -1.94 6.89
N ASP A 31 -11.93 -0.64 6.74
CA ASP A 31 -11.49 0.14 5.60
C ASP A 31 -10.48 1.19 6.03
N TYR A 32 -9.46 1.37 5.20
CA TYR A 32 -8.44 2.39 5.36
C TYR A 32 -8.33 3.22 4.09
N VAL A 33 -8.53 4.52 4.21
CA VAL A 33 -8.44 5.49 3.11
C VAL A 33 -7.07 6.15 3.16
N VAL A 34 -6.33 6.04 2.06
CA VAL A 34 -5.01 6.65 1.90
C VAL A 34 -5.15 8.15 1.67
N VAL A 35 -4.39 8.93 2.41
CA VAL A 35 -4.34 10.40 2.33
C VAL A 35 -3.08 10.88 1.62
N THR A 36 -1.93 10.25 1.89
CA THR A 36 -0.67 10.52 1.18
C THR A 36 0.12 9.23 1.00
N GLY A 37 0.98 9.16 -0.02
CA GLY A 37 1.92 8.06 -0.13
C GLY A 37 2.99 8.23 -1.21
N GLU A 38 4.06 7.47 -1.07
CA GLU A 38 5.12 7.27 -2.05
C GLU A 38 5.26 5.75 -2.28
N PHE A 39 5.15 5.33 -3.54
CA PHE A 39 5.55 4.00 -3.98
C PHE A 39 6.92 4.08 -4.64
N ASN A 40 7.94 3.60 -3.94
CA ASN A 40 9.26 3.40 -4.50
C ASN A 40 9.31 2.03 -5.19
N TYR A 41 9.19 2.04 -6.51
CA TYR A 41 9.32 0.87 -7.35
C TYR A 41 10.78 0.61 -7.69
N LYS A 42 11.25 -0.59 -7.32
CA LYS A 42 12.58 -1.09 -7.65
C LYS A 42 12.50 -2.39 -8.43
N PHE A 43 13.33 -2.54 -9.46
CA PHE A 43 13.39 -3.76 -10.24
C PHE A 43 14.77 -4.00 -10.86
N GLY A 44 15.26 -5.24 -10.76
CA GLY A 44 16.48 -5.70 -11.43
C GLY A 44 17.76 -4.94 -11.10
N GLY A 45 17.80 -4.17 -10.00
CA GLY A 45 18.94 -3.32 -9.62
C GLY A 45 19.18 -2.09 -10.51
N ILE A 46 18.36 -1.91 -11.55
CA ILE A 46 18.52 -0.84 -12.55
C ILE A 46 17.37 0.17 -12.55
N ILE A 47 16.20 -0.25 -12.06
CA ILE A 47 15.03 0.63 -11.91
C ILE A 47 14.93 1.04 -10.44
N ASP A 48 14.87 2.34 -10.21
CA ASP A 48 14.53 2.98 -8.93
C ASP A 48 13.68 4.22 -9.27
N LYS A 49 12.35 4.12 -9.06
CA LYS A 49 11.36 5.13 -9.47
C LYS A 49 10.37 5.39 -8.35
N LYS A 50 10.21 6.66 -7.98
CA LYS A 50 9.31 7.13 -6.93
C LYS A 50 8.02 7.65 -7.52
N PHE A 51 6.93 6.91 -7.33
CA PHE A 51 5.58 7.30 -7.72
C PHE A 51 4.88 7.96 -6.52
N THR A 52 4.13 9.02 -6.77
CA THR A 52 3.26 9.65 -5.77
C THR A 52 1.92 8.93 -5.78
N VAL A 53 1.48 8.41 -4.63
CA VAL A 53 0.17 7.78 -4.50
C VAL A 53 -0.90 8.85 -4.48
N GLU A 54 -1.94 8.68 -5.29
CA GLU A 54 -3.08 9.59 -5.32
C GLU A 54 -3.92 9.45 -4.02
N PRO A 55 -4.37 10.57 -3.43
CA PRO A 55 -5.30 10.53 -2.30
C PRO A 55 -6.62 9.84 -2.69
N GLY A 56 -7.23 9.13 -1.74
CA GLY A 56 -8.54 8.49 -1.92
C GLY A 56 -8.50 7.01 -2.27
N GLY A 57 -7.32 6.42 -2.49
CA GLY A 57 -7.17 4.97 -2.57
C GLY A 57 -7.58 4.25 -1.28
N THR A 58 -7.98 2.98 -1.38
CA THR A 58 -8.49 2.18 -0.26
C THR A 58 -7.68 0.91 -0.03
N ILE A 59 -7.64 0.49 1.23
CA ILE A 59 -7.21 -0.84 1.67
C ILE A 59 -8.35 -1.42 2.49
N ASN A 60 -8.86 -2.57 2.08
CA ASN A 60 -10.02 -3.22 2.69
C ASN A 60 -9.62 -4.59 3.22
N TRP A 61 -9.81 -4.82 4.52
CA TRP A 61 -9.63 -6.13 5.13
C TRP A 61 -10.98 -6.77 5.40
N ASP A 62 -11.12 -8.01 4.95
CA ASP A 62 -12.21 -8.90 5.33
C ASP A 62 -11.59 -10.23 5.75
N GLN A 63 -11.39 -10.39 7.05
CA GLN A 63 -10.78 -11.55 7.70
C GLN A 63 -9.26 -11.63 7.61
N LYS A 64 -8.66 -12.04 6.49
CA LYS A 64 -7.23 -12.42 6.48
C LYS A 64 -6.29 -11.18 6.45
N PRO A 65 -5.32 -11.06 7.37
CA PRO A 65 -4.44 -9.88 7.48
C PRO A 65 -3.58 -9.60 6.24
N LEU A 66 -3.18 -10.67 5.52
CA LEU A 66 -2.28 -10.61 4.37
C LEU A 66 -3.00 -10.65 3.01
N GLU A 67 -4.34 -10.74 3.01
CA GLU A 67 -5.16 -10.80 1.78
C GLU A 67 -6.07 -9.57 1.67
N ALA A 68 -5.60 -8.41 2.14
CA ALA A 68 -6.31 -7.16 1.96
C ALA A 68 -6.51 -6.83 0.48
N ILE A 69 -7.67 -6.26 0.15
CA ILE A 69 -7.96 -5.74 -1.18
C ILE A 69 -7.43 -4.31 -1.24
N LEU A 70 -6.55 -4.04 -2.20
CA LEU A 70 -5.95 -2.72 -2.42
C LEU A 70 -6.54 -2.11 -3.70
N ASN A 71 -7.04 -0.89 -3.60
CA ASN A 71 -7.44 -0.07 -4.75
C ASN A 71 -6.72 1.28 -4.65
N MET A 72 -5.62 1.44 -5.39
CA MET A 72 -4.77 2.63 -5.32
C MET A 72 -4.22 2.97 -6.69
N GLU A 73 -4.07 4.27 -6.95
CA GLU A 73 -3.39 4.81 -8.12
C GLU A 73 -2.11 5.53 -7.69
N ALA A 74 -1.07 5.46 -8.52
CA ALA A 74 0.18 6.15 -8.26
C ALA A 74 0.75 6.73 -9.55
N ILE A 75 1.16 8.00 -9.49
CA ILE A 75 1.56 8.80 -10.64
C ILE A 75 3.06 9.05 -10.60
N TYR A 76 3.69 8.93 -11.78
CA TYR A 76 5.06 9.37 -12.02
C TYR A 76 5.09 10.32 -13.22
N SER A 77 5.42 11.58 -12.96
CA SER A 77 5.46 12.61 -14.01
C SER A 77 6.81 12.62 -14.72
N LEU A 78 6.77 12.67 -16.04
CA LEU A 78 7.94 12.85 -16.91
C LEU A 78 7.79 14.15 -17.69
N ASN A 79 8.89 14.90 -17.79
CA ASN A 79 8.99 16.02 -18.71
C ASN A 79 9.98 15.61 -19.80
N ALA A 80 9.53 15.63 -21.06
CA ALA A 80 10.41 15.53 -22.21
C ALA A 80 10.69 16.94 -22.74
N ASN A 81 11.93 17.22 -23.14
CA ASN A 81 12.21 18.45 -23.87
C ASN A 81 11.63 18.31 -25.29
N PRO A 82 10.94 19.33 -25.83
CA PRO A 82 10.52 19.33 -27.23
C PRO A 82 11.71 19.28 -28.19
#